data_AF-A0A7S1LW19-F1
#
_entry.id   AF-A0A7S1LW19-F1
#
_cell.length_a   1.000
_cell.length_b   1.000
_cell.length_c   1.000
_cell.angle_alpha   90.00
_cell.angle_beta   90.00
_cell.angle_gamma   90.00
#
_symmetry.space_group_name_H-M   'P 1'
#
loop_
_entity.id
_entity.type
_entity.pdbx_description
1 polymer ?
#
loop_
_entity_poly.entity_id
_entity_poly.type
_entity_poly.pdbx_seq_one_letter_code
_entity_poly.pdbx_strand_id
1 'polypeptide(L)'
;RGQARPSGEQPRQERRDERRDVQRKAPRRDPDKPKLRAPGSYVLPVFAQHDRSNHAERQALIKVIGRVQEACGAKTDEEFEAECAEVTGTVRLYASHTPCISCMACFCQFQRLFPKVKLCVDFDDWRDTRRMVEVARREEEYKKRAVTPPNYDCGGLSDMSDEEDPESDDEASVGGKQDAAPA
;
A
#
# COMPACT_ATOMS: atom_id res chain seq x y z
N ARG A 1 17.44 -52.21 -28.27
CA ARG A 1 17.72 -53.09 -27.10
C ARG A 1 17.65 -52.21 -25.85
N GLY A 2 16.72 -52.54 -24.96
CA GLY A 2 16.22 -51.65 -23.92
C GLY A 2 17.21 -51.33 -22.81
N GLN A 3 17.07 -50.13 -22.26
CA GLN A 3 17.64 -49.77 -20.97
C GLN A 3 16.48 -49.58 -19.98
N ALA A 4 16.53 -50.40 -18.94
CA ALA A 4 15.61 -50.40 -17.82
C ALA A 4 15.81 -49.15 -16.96
N ARG A 5 14.71 -48.53 -16.52
CA ARG A 5 14.72 -47.46 -15.51
C ARG A 5 14.64 -48.10 -14.11
N PRO A 6 15.45 -47.67 -13.13
CA PRO A 6 15.30 -48.12 -11.76
C PRO A 6 14.09 -47.43 -11.11
N SER A 7 13.13 -48.25 -10.70
CA SER A 7 12.03 -47.92 -9.78
C SER A 7 12.60 -47.75 -8.37
N GLY A 8 12.53 -46.52 -7.84
CA GLY A 8 12.99 -46.17 -6.50
C GLY A 8 12.14 -45.05 -5.91
N GLU A 9 10.83 -45.26 -5.81
CA GLU A 9 9.96 -44.46 -4.94
C GLU A 9 10.24 -44.85 -3.49
N GLN A 10 10.90 -43.96 -2.75
CA GLN A 10 10.89 -44.02 -1.28
C GLN A 10 9.75 -43.12 -0.75
N PRO A 11 9.01 -43.58 0.28
CA PRO A 11 7.84 -42.88 0.79
C PRO A 11 8.27 -41.60 1.51
N ARG A 12 7.86 -40.45 0.96
CA ARG A 12 8.21 -39.09 1.42
C ARG A 12 7.45 -38.65 2.67
N GLN A 13 6.83 -39.59 3.41
CA GLN A 13 5.70 -39.29 4.29
C GLN A 13 6.03 -39.28 5.80
N GLU A 14 7.19 -39.79 6.22
CA GLU A 14 7.52 -39.91 7.66
C GLU A 14 8.29 -38.71 8.28
N ARG A 15 8.62 -37.66 7.52
CA ARG A 15 9.28 -36.46 8.08
C ARG A 15 8.32 -35.34 8.47
N ARG A 16 7.02 -35.64 8.67
CA ARG A 16 6.01 -34.63 9.01
C ARG A 16 5.56 -34.64 10.48
N ASP A 17 5.80 -35.72 11.23
CA ASP A 17 5.23 -35.87 12.58
C ASP A 17 6.20 -35.58 13.74
N GLU A 18 7.48 -35.33 13.48
CA GLU A 18 8.46 -34.93 14.53
C GLU A 18 8.65 -33.41 14.69
N ARG A 19 7.75 -32.59 14.12
CA ARG A 19 7.59 -31.19 14.57
C ARG A 19 6.62 -31.11 15.75
N ARG A 20 6.92 -31.95 16.75
CA ARG A 20 7.18 -31.51 18.11
C ARG A 20 6.35 -30.31 18.51
N ASP A 21 5.20 -30.64 19.09
CA ASP A 21 4.50 -29.97 20.18
C ASP A 21 5.45 -29.52 21.30
N VAL A 22 6.41 -28.64 20.99
CA VAL A 22 6.97 -27.72 21.96
C VAL A 22 5.99 -26.56 22.04
N GLN A 23 4.81 -26.84 22.60
CA GLN A 23 3.98 -25.81 23.22
C GLN A 23 4.78 -25.25 24.38
N ARG A 24 5.73 -24.35 24.08
CA ARG A 24 6.33 -23.47 25.06
C ARG A 24 5.16 -22.75 25.72
N LYS A 25 4.81 -23.15 26.95
CA LYS A 25 3.93 -22.36 27.82
C LYS A 25 4.47 -20.94 27.77
N ALA A 26 3.74 -20.06 27.08
CA ALA A 26 4.11 -18.66 27.02
C ALA A 26 4.27 -18.17 28.46
N PRO A 27 5.37 -17.45 28.78
CA PRO A 27 5.58 -16.96 30.14
C PRO A 27 4.34 -16.21 30.59
N ARG A 28 3.83 -16.56 31.79
CA ARG A 28 2.70 -15.89 32.41
C ARG A 28 3.05 -14.40 32.52
N ARG A 29 2.41 -13.59 31.67
CA ARG A 29 2.63 -12.15 31.60
C ARG A 29 2.09 -11.53 32.89
N ASP A 30 2.91 -10.74 33.58
CA ASP A 30 2.41 -9.84 34.62
C ASP A 30 1.32 -8.93 34.02
N PRO A 31 0.11 -8.91 34.61
CA PRO A 31 -1.02 -8.13 34.11
C PRO A 31 -0.85 -6.63 34.35
N ASP A 32 -0.02 -6.21 35.31
CA ASP A 32 -0.02 -4.83 35.83
C ASP A 32 0.97 -3.86 35.16
N LYS A 33 1.69 -4.28 34.13
CA LYS A 33 2.59 -3.37 33.40
C LYS A 33 1.90 -2.89 32.12
N PRO A 34 1.53 -1.59 31.99
CA PRO A 34 1.04 -1.05 30.74
C PRO A 34 2.14 -1.27 29.69
N LYS A 35 1.81 -2.10 28.70
CA LYS A 35 2.75 -2.46 27.64
C LYS A 35 2.45 -1.56 26.47
N LEU A 36 3.49 -0.88 26.01
CA LEU A 36 3.52 -0.26 24.72
C LEU A 36 2.96 -1.22 23.66
N ARG A 37 1.95 -0.75 22.94
CA ARG A 37 1.26 -1.44 21.86
C ARG A 37 2.27 -1.89 20.79
N ALA A 38 1.94 -2.98 20.11
CA ALA A 38 2.75 -3.41 18.97
C ALA A 38 2.64 -2.37 17.85
N PRO A 39 3.71 -2.13 17.05
CA PRO A 39 3.67 -1.13 15.97
C PRO A 39 2.46 -1.29 15.03
N GLY A 40 2.06 -2.54 14.77
CA GLY A 40 0.92 -2.88 13.91
C GLY A 40 -0.45 -2.47 14.44
N SER A 41 -0.62 -2.20 15.74
CA SER A 41 -1.92 -1.78 16.29
C SER A 41 -2.20 -0.28 16.18
N TYR A 42 -1.21 0.52 15.81
CA TYR A 42 -1.39 1.95 15.52
C TYR A 42 -1.99 2.21 14.13
N VAL A 43 -1.90 1.20 13.25
CA VAL A 43 -2.41 1.26 11.87
C VAL A 43 -3.34 0.06 11.67
N LEU A 44 -4.59 0.24 12.06
CA LEU A 44 -5.60 -0.80 12.04
C LEU A 44 -5.97 -1.14 10.59
N PRO A 45 -6.07 -2.45 10.26
CA PRO A 45 -6.59 -2.86 8.97
C PRO A 45 -8.05 -2.42 8.87
N VAL A 46 -8.43 -1.82 7.73
CA VAL A 46 -9.85 -1.60 7.43
C VAL A 46 -10.47 -2.94 7.08
N PHE A 47 -11.52 -3.32 7.80
CA PHE A 47 -12.28 -4.53 7.52
C PHE A 47 -13.06 -4.35 6.21
N ALA A 48 -12.45 -4.81 5.11
CA ALA A 48 -13.11 -5.04 3.85
C ALA A 48 -13.38 -6.55 3.68
N GLN A 49 -14.06 -6.94 2.60
CA GLN A 49 -14.39 -8.35 2.31
C GLN A 49 -13.16 -9.29 2.19
N HIS A 50 -11.95 -8.73 2.06
CA HIS A 50 -10.70 -9.49 1.95
C HIS A 50 -9.68 -9.01 2.98
N ASP A 51 -8.93 -9.94 3.55
CA ASP A 51 -7.82 -9.61 4.45
C ASP A 51 -6.72 -8.87 3.69
N ARG A 52 -6.53 -7.60 4.04
CA ARG A 52 -5.47 -6.73 3.49
C ARG A 52 -4.39 -6.41 4.51
N SER A 53 -4.35 -7.13 5.64
CA SER A 53 -3.38 -6.88 6.72
C SER A 53 -1.91 -7.00 6.30
N ASN A 54 -1.63 -7.80 5.27
CA ASN A 54 -0.30 -8.06 4.72
C ASN A 54 0.05 -7.21 3.48
N HIS A 55 -0.74 -6.18 3.15
CA HIS A 55 -0.39 -5.24 2.09
C HIS A 55 0.95 -4.54 2.37
N ALA A 56 1.78 -4.41 1.34
CA ALA A 56 3.16 -3.95 1.47
C ALA A 56 3.22 -2.52 2.00
N GLU A 57 2.27 -1.68 1.60
CA GLU A 57 2.12 -0.29 2.00
C GLU A 57 1.88 -0.19 3.51
N ARG A 58 0.98 -1.01 4.05
CA ARG A 58 0.75 -1.12 5.50
C ARG A 58 1.99 -1.63 6.22
N GLN A 59 2.62 -2.68 5.71
CA GLN A 59 3.82 -3.26 6.33
C GLN A 59 4.99 -2.27 6.34
N ALA A 60 5.12 -1.43 5.32
CA ALA A 60 6.11 -0.36 5.27
C ALA A 60 5.89 0.65 6.39
N LEU A 61 4.67 1.14 6.58
CA LEU A 61 4.35 2.08 7.66
C LEU A 61 4.53 1.47 9.06
N ILE A 62 4.18 0.20 9.25
CA ILE A 62 4.42 -0.52 10.51
C ILE A 62 5.91 -0.57 10.86
N LYS A 63 6.77 -0.80 9.85
CA LYS A 63 8.22 -0.76 10.06
C LYS A 63 8.71 0.63 10.46
N VAL A 64 8.18 1.69 9.83
CA VAL A 64 8.52 3.07 10.20
C VAL A 64 8.13 3.35 11.65
N ILE A 65 6.89 3.00 12.05
CA ILE A 65 6.42 3.14 13.44
C ILE A 65 7.33 2.36 14.40
N GLY A 66 7.68 1.12 14.06
CA GLY A 66 8.58 0.30 14.86
C GLY A 66 9.95 0.95 15.06
N ARG A 67 10.52 1.59 14.02
CA ARG A 67 11.79 2.32 14.13
C ARG A 67 11.68 3.56 15.02
N VAL A 68 10.59 4.31 14.92
CA VAL A 68 10.35 5.45 15.81
C VAL A 68 10.20 4.98 17.25
N GLN A 69 9.46 3.90 17.46
CA GLN A 69 9.24 3.27 18.76
C GLN A 69 10.55 2.77 19.41
N GLU A 70 11.44 2.18 18.60
CA GLU A 70 12.81 1.81 19.04
C GLU A 70 13.64 3.03 19.43
N ALA A 71 13.46 4.17 18.75
CA ALA A 71 14.28 5.36 18.93
C ALA A 71 13.81 6.27 20.08
N CYS A 72 12.51 6.37 20.34
CA CYS A 72 11.96 7.30 21.34
C CYS A 72 12.09 6.81 22.79
N GLY A 73 12.29 5.50 23.01
CA GLY A 73 12.43 4.92 24.35
C GLY A 73 11.17 4.98 25.24
N ALA A 74 10.01 5.32 24.67
CA ALA A 74 8.73 5.34 25.37
C ALA A 74 8.38 3.97 25.95
N LYS A 75 7.75 3.94 27.13
CA LYS A 75 7.36 2.70 27.81
C LYS A 75 5.85 2.50 27.78
N THR A 76 5.08 3.59 27.72
CA THR A 76 3.63 3.58 27.60
C THR A 76 3.17 4.14 26.26
N ASP A 77 1.91 3.88 25.93
CA ASP A 77 1.31 4.37 24.69
C ASP A 77 1.13 5.89 24.71
N GLU A 78 0.79 6.46 25.85
CA GLU A 78 0.61 7.90 26.02
C GLU A 78 1.93 8.65 25.82
N GLU A 79 3.02 8.13 26.38
CA GLU A 79 4.38 8.65 26.15
C GLU A 79 4.75 8.56 24.67
N PHE A 80 4.45 7.43 24.03
CA PHE A 80 4.76 7.24 22.62
C PHE A 80 3.96 8.18 21.72
N GLU A 81 2.67 8.36 21.94
CA GLU A 81 1.83 9.27 21.16
C GLU A 81 2.26 10.73 21.33
N ALA A 82 2.68 11.14 22.53
CA ALA A 82 3.24 12.46 22.78
C ALA A 82 4.55 12.69 22.00
N GLU A 83 5.47 11.71 22.02
CA GLU A 83 6.70 11.77 21.24
C GLU A 83 6.42 11.80 19.73
N CYS A 84 5.45 11.00 19.25
CA CYS A 84 5.07 10.98 17.83
C CYS A 84 4.57 12.35 17.33
N ALA A 85 3.93 13.14 18.19
CA ALA A 85 3.49 14.50 17.85
C ALA A 85 4.66 15.45 17.58
N GLU A 86 5.83 15.18 18.16
CA GLU A 86 7.04 15.98 18.02
C GLU A 86 7.98 15.50 16.90
N VAL A 87 7.81 14.26 16.42
CA VAL A 87 8.59 13.71 15.30
C VAL A 87 8.34 14.51 14.03
N THR A 88 9.43 14.95 13.40
CA THR A 88 9.43 15.67 12.12
C THR A 88 10.19 14.87 11.07
N GLY A 89 9.83 15.04 9.79
CA GLY A 89 10.53 14.38 8.70
C GLY A 89 9.69 14.23 7.45
N THR A 90 10.19 13.42 6.52
CA THR A 90 9.46 13.07 5.28
C THR A 90 9.53 11.58 5.05
N VAL A 91 8.37 10.96 4.84
CA VAL A 91 8.24 9.55 4.44
C VAL A 91 7.83 9.54 2.98
N ARG A 92 8.63 8.92 2.12
CA ARG A 92 8.29 8.71 0.70
C ARG A 92 8.00 7.24 0.49
N LEU A 93 6.77 6.93 0.10
CA LEU A 93 6.30 5.58 -0.16
C LEU A 93 5.99 5.47 -1.65
N TYR A 94 6.58 4.48 -2.31
CA TYR A 94 6.26 4.15 -3.70
C TYR A 94 5.59 2.78 -3.74
N ALA A 95 4.43 2.71 -4.37
CA ALA A 95 3.66 1.46 -4.54
C ALA A 95 3.58 1.06 -6.01
N SER A 96 3.74 -0.23 -6.32
CA SER A 96 3.69 -0.72 -7.71
C SER A 96 2.29 -0.72 -8.32
N HIS A 97 1.26 -0.41 -7.53
CA HIS A 97 -0.13 -0.37 -7.93
C HIS A 97 -0.85 0.74 -7.19
N THR A 98 -1.99 1.20 -7.71
CA THR A 98 -2.87 2.14 -7.02
C THR A 98 -3.25 1.61 -5.63
N PRO A 99 -2.93 2.36 -4.54
CA PRO A 99 -3.26 1.95 -3.19
C PRO A 99 -4.76 1.73 -3.03
N CYS A 100 -5.15 0.58 -2.49
CA CYS A 100 -6.56 0.33 -2.21
C CYS A 100 -7.08 1.22 -1.06
N ILE A 101 -8.40 1.33 -0.92
CA ILE A 101 -9.06 2.14 0.14
C ILE A 101 -8.53 1.78 1.54
N SER A 102 -8.27 0.49 1.81
CA SER A 102 -7.74 0.07 3.11
C SER A 102 -6.31 0.58 3.38
N CYS A 103 -5.47 0.70 2.34
CA CYS A 103 -4.15 1.30 2.44
C CYS A 103 -4.23 2.83 2.59
N MET A 104 -5.15 3.49 1.88
CA MET A 104 -5.40 4.92 2.05
C MET A 104 -5.81 5.27 3.49
N ALA A 105 -6.67 4.46 4.09
CA ALA A 105 -7.03 4.63 5.50
C ALA A 105 -5.84 4.43 6.45
N CYS A 106 -4.92 3.52 6.12
CA CYS A 106 -3.67 3.35 6.87
C CYS A 106 -2.79 4.61 6.77
N PHE A 107 -2.76 5.28 5.61
CA PHE A 107 -2.03 6.55 5.42
C PHE A 107 -2.61 7.65 6.31
N CYS A 108 -3.94 7.79 6.36
CA CYS A 108 -4.60 8.76 7.24
C CYS A 108 -4.33 8.48 8.72
N GLN A 109 -4.37 7.21 9.14
CA GLN A 109 -4.05 6.83 10.53
C GLN A 109 -2.60 7.17 10.88
N PHE A 110 -1.66 6.90 9.98
CA PHE A 110 -0.25 7.26 10.13
C PHE A 110 -0.07 8.78 10.22
N GLN A 111 -0.70 9.55 9.34
CA GLN A 111 -0.62 11.01 9.33
C GLN A 111 -1.21 11.63 10.61
N ARG A 112 -2.26 11.03 11.18
CA ARG A 112 -2.83 11.42 12.47
C ARG A 112 -1.86 11.17 13.63
N LEU A 113 -1.11 10.06 13.57
CA LEU A 113 -0.13 9.72 14.59
C LEU A 113 1.11 10.63 14.52
N PHE A 114 1.52 11.03 13.31
CA PHE A 114 2.68 11.89 13.06
C PHE A 114 2.30 13.20 12.35
N PRO A 115 1.66 14.15 13.06
CA PRO A 115 1.12 15.36 12.44
C PRO A 115 2.16 16.25 11.75
N LYS A 116 3.43 16.22 12.19
CA LYS A 116 4.52 17.02 11.62
C LYS A 116 5.38 16.27 10.58
N VAL A 117 5.05 15.01 10.26
CA VAL A 117 5.74 14.24 9.22
C VAL A 117 5.02 14.43 7.89
N LYS A 118 5.76 14.72 6.82
CA LYS A 118 5.20 14.78 5.46
C LYS A 118 5.21 13.38 4.83
N LEU A 119 4.03 12.79 4.61
CA LEU A 119 3.90 11.55 3.84
C LEU A 119 3.66 11.87 2.36
N CYS A 120 4.59 11.46 1.50
CA CYS A 120 4.42 11.48 0.04
C CYS A 120 4.20 10.04 -0.44
N VAL A 121 3.14 9.81 -1.19
CA VAL A 121 2.83 8.50 -1.77
C VAL A 121 2.76 8.65 -3.29
N ASP A 122 3.63 7.92 -3.97
CA ASP A 122 3.63 7.79 -5.43
C ASP A 122 3.26 6.34 -5.78
N PHE A 123 2.61 6.13 -6.91
CA PHE A 123 2.27 4.78 -7.38
C PHE A 123 2.24 4.69 -8.89
N ASP A 124 2.45 3.48 -9.41
CA ASP A 124 2.27 3.24 -10.84
C ASP A 124 0.80 3.33 -11.21
N ASP A 125 0.49 4.18 -12.20
CA ASP A 125 -0.80 4.14 -12.87
C ASP A 125 -0.86 2.87 -13.73
N TRP A 126 -2.00 2.18 -13.68
CA TRP A 126 -2.28 1.07 -14.58
C TRP A 126 -2.18 1.51 -16.05
N ARG A 127 -2.46 2.80 -16.34
CA ARG A 127 -2.31 3.40 -17.67
C ARG A 127 -0.86 3.35 -18.14
N ASP A 128 0.08 3.71 -17.28
CA ASP A 128 1.52 3.67 -17.59
C ASP A 128 1.99 2.23 -17.80
N THR A 129 1.57 1.33 -16.90
CA THR A 129 1.87 -0.10 -17.03
C THR A 129 1.33 -0.67 -18.33
N ARG A 130 0.06 -0.37 -18.67
CA ARG A 130 -0.57 -0.83 -19.90
C ARG A 130 0.14 -0.27 -21.13
N ARG A 131 0.48 1.03 -21.12
CA ARG A 131 1.23 1.68 -22.19
C ARG A 131 2.57 0.98 -22.41
N MET A 132 3.33 0.69 -21.35
CA MET A 132 4.60 -0.03 -21.44
C MET A 132 4.42 -1.44 -22.04
N VAL A 133 3.38 -2.17 -21.64
CA VAL A 133 3.08 -3.52 -22.17
C VAL A 133 2.69 -3.45 -23.66
N GLU A 134 1.88 -2.48 -24.06
CA GLU A 134 1.48 -2.30 -25.45
C GLU A 134 2.67 -1.94 -26.35
N VAL A 135 3.56 -1.06 -25.89
CA VAL A 135 4.82 -0.73 -26.57
C VAL A 135 5.69 -1.97 -26.74
N ALA A 136 5.92 -2.73 -25.67
CA ALA A 136 6.72 -3.96 -25.72
C ALA A 136 6.15 -5.00 -26.69
N ARG A 137 4.82 -5.21 -26.67
CA ARG A 137 4.13 -6.11 -27.60
C ARG A 137 4.35 -5.69 -29.06
N ARG A 138 4.27 -4.39 -29.34
CA ARG A 138 4.45 -3.84 -30.69
C ARG A 138 5.90 -3.99 -31.16
N GLU A 139 6.88 -3.74 -30.29
CA GLU A 139 8.30 -3.97 -30.60
C GLU A 139 8.59 -5.43 -30.96
N GLU A 140 8.00 -6.40 -30.24
CA GLU A 140 8.13 -7.81 -30.60
C GLU A 140 7.53 -8.13 -31.98
N GLU A 141 6.40 -7.53 -32.33
CA GLU A 141 5.79 -7.68 -33.66
C GLU A 141 6.70 -7.12 -34.76
N TYR A 142 7.33 -5.97 -34.54
CA TYR A 142 8.31 -5.40 -35.47
C TYR A 142 9.56 -6.28 -35.62
N LYS A 143 10.10 -6.79 -34.50
CA LYS A 143 11.21 -7.75 -34.50
C LYS A 143 10.87 -9.01 -35.31
N LYS A 144 9.67 -9.57 -35.12
CA LYS A 144 9.18 -10.74 -35.87
C LYS A 144 9.04 -10.46 -37.37
N ARG A 145 8.69 -9.23 -37.76
CA ARG A 145 8.55 -8.82 -39.16
C ARG A 145 9.86 -8.36 -39.81
N ALA A 146 10.96 -8.24 -39.03
CA ALA A 146 12.21 -7.63 -39.48
C ALA A 146 12.03 -6.22 -40.07
N VAL A 147 11.07 -5.45 -39.53
CA VAL A 147 10.80 -4.06 -39.93
C VAL A 147 11.24 -3.14 -38.79
N THR A 148 11.92 -2.05 -39.11
CA THR A 148 12.29 -1.04 -38.11
C THR A 148 11.03 -0.37 -37.58
N PRO A 149 10.82 -0.29 -36.26
CA PRO A 149 9.69 0.45 -35.71
C PRO A 149 9.77 1.91 -36.21
N PRO A 150 8.63 2.54 -36.54
CA PRO A 150 8.58 3.98 -36.78
C PRO A 150 9.22 4.71 -35.62
N ASN A 151 9.95 5.80 -35.89
CA ASN A 151 10.51 6.62 -34.82
C ASN A 151 9.37 7.31 -34.08
N TYR A 152 8.92 6.69 -32.98
CA TYR A 152 8.00 7.31 -32.03
C TYR A 152 8.83 8.25 -31.17
N ASP A 153 9.16 9.41 -31.71
CA ASP A 153 9.65 10.50 -30.90
C ASP A 153 8.49 10.94 -30.00
N CYS A 154 8.40 10.33 -28.81
CA CYS A 154 7.32 10.54 -27.85
C CYS A 154 7.39 11.91 -27.17
N GLY A 155 8.13 12.88 -27.74
CA GLY A 155 8.26 14.24 -27.21
C GLY A 155 6.96 15.03 -27.12
N GLY A 156 5.85 14.55 -27.70
CA GLY A 156 4.51 15.16 -27.62
C GLY A 156 3.44 14.31 -26.93
N LEU A 157 3.77 13.15 -26.36
CA LEU A 157 2.79 12.23 -25.76
C LEU A 157 2.49 12.49 -24.28
N SER A 158 3.14 13.48 -23.66
CA SER A 158 2.78 13.96 -22.32
C SER A 158 1.50 14.80 -22.29
N ASP A 159 1.02 15.28 -23.45
CA ASP A 159 -0.15 16.18 -23.56
C ASP A 159 -1.48 15.47 -23.86
N MET A 160 -1.47 14.13 -23.94
CA MET A 160 -2.69 13.32 -24.18
C MET A 160 -3.16 12.65 -22.88
N SER A 161 -3.20 13.42 -21.78
CA SER A 161 -4.14 13.08 -20.70
C SER A 161 -5.53 13.41 -21.23
N ASP A 162 -6.32 12.39 -21.56
CA ASP A 162 -7.78 12.49 -21.81
C ASP A 162 -8.52 12.95 -20.53
N GLU A 163 -8.14 14.10 -19.98
CA GLU A 163 -8.99 14.92 -19.12
C GLU A 163 -9.53 16.04 -20.00
N GLU A 164 -10.43 15.69 -20.94
CA GLU A 164 -11.51 16.63 -21.21
C GLU A 164 -12.29 16.72 -19.90
N ASP A 165 -11.93 17.73 -19.08
CA ASP A 165 -12.73 18.15 -17.93
C ASP A 165 -14.18 18.27 -18.42
N PRO A 166 -15.15 17.62 -17.74
CA PRO A 166 -16.54 17.79 -18.12
C PRO A 166 -16.85 19.28 -18.08
N GLU A 167 -17.22 19.85 -19.23
CA GLU A 167 -17.67 21.24 -19.33
C GLU A 167 -18.67 21.48 -18.20
N SER A 168 -18.30 22.33 -17.26
CA SER A 168 -19.20 22.74 -16.19
C SER A 168 -20.35 23.48 -16.85
N ASP A 169 -21.52 22.84 -16.88
CA ASP A 169 -22.78 23.47 -17.25
C ASP A 169 -23.11 24.58 -16.22
N ASP A 170 -22.50 25.75 -16.42
CA ASP A 170 -22.90 27.02 -15.84
C ASP A 170 -24.24 27.45 -16.46
N GLU A 171 -25.36 26.88 -16.04
CA GLU A 171 -26.69 27.42 -16.35
C GLU A 171 -27.71 27.00 -15.27
N ALA A 172 -27.96 27.89 -14.30
CA ALA A 172 -29.31 28.36 -13.97
C ALA A 172 -29.29 29.25 -12.72
N SER A 173 -29.26 30.56 -12.96
CA SER A 173 -29.68 31.56 -11.99
C SER A 173 -31.14 31.30 -11.57
N VAL A 174 -31.37 30.89 -10.33
CA VAL A 174 -32.70 30.96 -9.71
C VAL A 174 -32.71 32.15 -8.76
N GLY A 175 -33.16 33.29 -9.29
CA GLY A 175 -33.45 34.49 -8.52
C GLY A 175 -34.62 34.24 -7.57
N GLY A 176 -34.31 34.09 -6.27
CA GLY A 176 -35.29 34.11 -5.20
C GLY A 176 -35.66 35.55 -4.83
N LYS A 177 -36.86 35.98 -5.20
CA LYS A 177 -37.53 37.19 -4.70
C LYS A 177 -37.54 37.20 -3.17
N GLN A 178 -37.03 38.26 -2.58
CA GLN A 178 -37.29 38.61 -1.18
C GLN A 178 -38.61 39.39 -1.11
N ASP A 179 -39.67 38.75 -0.63
CA ASP A 179 -40.88 39.46 -0.22
C ASP A 179 -40.69 39.97 1.21
N ALA A 180 -40.68 41.30 1.32
CA ALA A 180 -40.69 42.03 2.58
C ALA A 180 -42.07 41.94 3.23
N ALA A 181 -42.13 41.60 4.52
CA ALA A 181 -43.31 41.79 5.35
C ALA A 181 -43.09 43.00 6.28
N PRO A 182 -44.06 43.93 6.38
CA PRO A 182 -43.97 45.08 7.27
C PRO A 182 -44.48 44.80 8.69
N ALA A 183 -43.83 45.50 9.63
CA ALA A 183 -44.21 45.95 10.98
C ALA A 183 -45.24 45.16 11.80
#